data_AF-A0A6M0IJ18-F1
#
_entry.id   AF-A0A6M0IJ18-F1
#
_cell.length_a   1.000
_cell.length_b   1.000
_cell.length_c   1.000
_cell.angle_alpha   90.00
_cell.angle_beta   90.00
_cell.angle_gamma   90.00
#
_symmetry.space_group_name_H-M   'P 1'
#
loop_
_entity.id
_entity.type
_entity.pdbx_description
1 polymer ?
#
loop_
_entity_poly.entity_id
_entity_poly.type
_entity_poly.pdbx_seq_one_letter_code
_entity_poly.pdbx_strand_id
1 'polypeptide(L)'
;MALLQLSAIKQLQKSITRQKQAVSSHCFNWPSDQAIAPDLFIRISKAELQVANLVSQLALLYQACLALAQDRVIDEPWSFEEEPPIDPLAGIRFVFHAQTECDLPPTIEQYKELHELAMTYSQFQKARRQLVQGVTSSYPELTDRGELKLIPKRSLTLAAWAQKEYQQEIADIDVDYCLGGYNQFYQQSMTLLQANTDGQRTALSILQLIKLH
;
A
#
# COMPACT_ATOMS: atom_id res chain seq x y z
N MET A 1 -0.96 -18.99 4.28
CA MET A 1 -0.94 -17.71 5.03
C MET A 1 -0.82 -16.60 4.01
N ALA A 2 -1.53 -15.49 4.19
CA ALA A 2 -1.38 -14.34 3.30
C ALA A 2 0.03 -13.75 3.46
N LEU A 3 0.64 -13.38 2.33
CA LEU A 3 1.99 -12.83 2.25
C LEU A 3 1.99 -11.30 2.12
N LEU A 4 0.91 -10.73 1.58
CA LEU A 4 0.73 -9.29 1.47
C LEU A 4 -0.52 -8.82 2.21
N GLN A 5 -0.42 -7.66 2.86
CA GLN A 5 -1.55 -6.97 3.47
C GLN A 5 -1.83 -5.67 2.72
N LEU A 6 -2.87 -5.68 1.87
CA LEU A 6 -3.17 -4.52 1.01
C LEU A 6 -3.63 -3.31 1.84
N SER A 7 -4.30 -3.53 2.97
CA SER A 7 -4.70 -2.48 3.91
C SER A 7 -3.49 -1.71 4.45
N ALA A 8 -2.45 -2.42 4.88
CA ALA A 8 -1.20 -1.84 5.38
C ALA A 8 -0.44 -1.07 4.28
N ILE A 9 -0.37 -1.61 3.05
CA ILE A 9 0.27 -0.92 1.90
C ILE A 9 -0.50 0.37 1.54
N LYS A 10 -1.84 0.35 1.58
CA LYS A 10 -2.65 1.56 1.39
C LYS A 10 -2.44 2.59 2.49
N GLN A 11 -2.20 2.16 3.73
CA GLN A 11 -1.86 3.06 4.83
C GLN A 11 -0.48 3.69 4.64
N LEU A 12 0.50 2.92 4.15
CA LEU A 12 1.82 3.42 3.75
C LEU A 12 1.68 4.50 2.66
N GLN A 13 0.91 4.24 1.60
CA GLN A 13 0.61 5.21 0.54
C GLN A 13 0.07 6.53 1.09
N LYS A 14 -0.97 6.47 1.94
CA LYS A 14 -1.56 7.66 2.56
C LYS A 14 -0.54 8.47 3.35
N SER A 15 0.39 7.80 4.03
CA SER A 15 1.44 8.48 4.79
C SER A 15 2.45 9.18 3.89
N ILE A 16 2.91 8.51 2.83
CA ILE A 16 3.86 9.07 1.87
C ILE A 16 3.24 10.28 1.14
N THR A 17 1.98 10.19 0.71
CA THR A 17 1.28 11.34 0.10
C THR A 17 1.18 12.53 1.05
N ARG A 18 0.89 12.30 2.34
CA ARG A 18 0.88 13.36 3.36
C ARG A 18 2.27 13.97 3.57
N GLN A 19 3.32 13.15 3.57
CA GLN A 19 4.71 13.64 3.64
C GLN A 19 5.03 14.52 2.43
N LYS A 20 4.68 14.09 1.22
CA LYS A 20 4.87 14.89 0.01
C LYS A 20 4.14 16.23 0.10
N GLN A 21 2.87 16.23 0.52
CA GLN A 21 2.11 17.47 0.70
C GLN A 21 2.78 18.42 1.71
N ALA A 22 3.29 17.90 2.82
CA ALA A 22 3.99 18.72 3.82
C ALA A 22 5.27 19.33 3.25
N VAL A 23 6.10 18.52 2.58
CA VAL A 23 7.35 18.96 1.95
C VAL A 23 7.08 19.97 0.84
N SER A 24 6.13 19.70 -0.06
CA SER A 24 5.69 20.65 -1.09
C SER A 24 5.23 21.98 -0.48
N SER A 25 4.42 21.94 0.58
CA SER A 25 3.92 23.15 1.23
C SER A 25 5.06 24.00 1.80
N HIS A 26 6.11 23.38 2.33
CA HIS A 26 7.31 24.08 2.77
C HIS A 26 8.13 24.65 1.62
N CYS A 27 8.24 23.95 0.49
CA CYS A 27 8.96 24.44 -0.68
C CYS A 27 8.29 25.65 -1.36
N PHE A 28 6.95 25.74 -1.34
CA PHE A 28 6.21 26.75 -2.11
C PHE A 28 5.58 27.87 -1.26
N ASN A 29 5.26 27.63 0.02
CA ASN A 29 4.41 28.54 0.81
C ASN A 29 5.05 29.11 2.08
N TRP A 30 6.32 28.80 2.39
CA TRP A 30 6.95 29.30 3.61
C TRP A 30 8.11 30.27 3.33
N PRO A 31 8.09 31.49 3.90
CA PRO A 31 9.27 32.35 3.96
C PRO A 31 10.20 31.79 5.04
N SER A 32 11.05 30.84 4.68
CA SER A 32 11.92 30.14 5.64
C SER A 32 13.35 30.08 5.10
N ASP A 33 14.29 30.59 5.90
CA ASP A 33 15.74 30.44 5.72
C ASP A 33 16.23 28.97 5.81
N GLN A 34 15.33 28.03 6.11
CA GLN A 34 15.59 26.59 6.06
C GLN A 34 15.03 26.01 4.78
N ALA A 35 15.86 25.99 3.74
CA ALA A 35 15.57 25.26 2.52
C ALA A 35 15.50 23.76 2.82
N ILE A 36 14.42 23.09 2.40
CA ILE A 36 14.38 21.63 2.38
C ILE A 36 15.45 21.12 1.42
N ALA A 37 16.22 20.11 1.84
CA ALA A 37 17.18 19.44 0.97
C ALA A 37 16.45 18.89 -0.28
N PRO A 38 16.81 19.32 -1.50
CA PRO A 38 16.16 18.87 -2.74
C PRO A 38 16.09 17.35 -2.87
N ASP A 39 17.11 16.65 -2.36
CA ASP A 39 17.18 15.20 -2.33
C ASP A 39 16.02 14.56 -1.56
N LEU A 40 15.55 15.19 -0.48
CA LEU A 40 14.42 14.68 0.32
C LEU A 40 13.12 14.77 -0.47
N PHE A 41 12.88 15.88 -1.16
CA PHE A 41 11.71 16.06 -2.00
C PHE A 41 11.67 15.06 -3.15
N ILE A 42 12.81 14.83 -3.82
CA ILE A 42 12.92 13.84 -4.90
C ILE A 42 12.66 12.44 -4.38
N ARG A 43 13.28 12.05 -3.26
CA ARG A 43 13.08 10.71 -2.66
C ARG A 43 11.61 10.45 -2.32
N ILE A 44 10.95 11.39 -1.66
CA ILE A 44 9.53 11.25 -1.28
C ILE A 44 8.64 11.22 -2.52
N SER A 45 8.93 12.04 -3.54
CA SER A 45 8.16 12.03 -4.80
C SER A 45 8.29 10.70 -5.54
N LYS A 46 9.49 10.12 -5.60
CA LYS A 46 9.71 8.79 -6.20
C LYS A 46 9.00 7.70 -5.41
N ALA A 47 9.10 7.71 -4.08
CA ALA A 47 8.42 6.74 -3.24
C ALA A 47 6.90 6.82 -3.38
N GLU A 48 6.33 8.02 -3.56
CA GLU A 48 4.90 8.20 -3.82
C GLU A 48 4.48 7.55 -5.15
N LEU A 49 5.26 7.75 -6.22
CA LEU A 49 4.99 7.11 -7.51
C LEU A 49 5.11 5.58 -7.41
N GLN A 50 6.16 5.09 -6.75
CA GLN A 50 6.38 3.65 -6.56
C GLN A 50 5.25 2.99 -5.76
N VAL A 51 4.81 3.60 -4.65
CA VAL A 51 3.71 3.04 -3.84
C VAL A 51 2.37 3.16 -4.56
N ALA A 52 2.14 4.22 -5.34
CA ALA A 52 0.94 4.37 -6.14
C ALA A 52 0.86 3.28 -7.23
N ASN A 53 1.97 3.02 -7.93
CA ASN A 53 2.03 1.92 -8.89
C ASN A 53 1.80 0.58 -8.20
N LEU A 54 2.50 0.30 -7.10
CA LEU A 54 2.33 -0.95 -6.34
C LEU A 54 0.87 -1.19 -5.93
N VAL A 55 0.19 -0.18 -5.37
CA VAL A 55 -1.21 -0.29 -4.96
C VAL A 55 -2.12 -0.51 -6.17
N SER A 56 -1.89 0.22 -7.27
CA SER A 56 -2.68 0.09 -8.50
C SER A 56 -2.57 -1.33 -9.07
N GLN A 57 -1.35 -1.84 -9.22
CA GLN A 57 -1.13 -3.16 -9.79
C GLN A 57 -1.61 -4.30 -8.89
N LEU A 58 -1.43 -4.21 -7.57
CA LEU A 58 -1.98 -5.20 -6.65
C LEU A 58 -3.52 -5.19 -6.66
N ALA A 59 -4.15 -4.03 -6.85
CA ALA A 59 -5.60 -3.94 -6.98
C ALA A 59 -6.08 -4.56 -8.31
N LEU A 60 -5.41 -4.24 -9.42
CA LEU A 60 -5.70 -4.82 -10.73
C LEU A 60 -5.53 -6.34 -10.73
N LEU A 61 -4.44 -6.84 -10.14
CA LEU A 61 -4.23 -8.29 -9.96
C LEU A 61 -5.34 -8.93 -9.15
N TYR A 62 -5.74 -8.30 -8.05
CA TYR A 62 -6.83 -8.79 -7.21
C TYR A 62 -8.15 -8.85 -7.98
N GLN A 63 -8.48 -7.81 -8.75
CA GLN A 63 -9.67 -7.77 -9.61
C GLN A 63 -9.63 -8.85 -10.69
N ALA A 64 -8.50 -9.01 -11.38
CA ALA A 64 -8.31 -10.04 -12.41
C ALA A 64 -8.48 -11.45 -11.83
N CYS A 65 -7.88 -11.73 -10.67
CA CYS A 65 -8.05 -13.01 -9.99
C CYS A 65 -9.49 -13.22 -9.51
N LEU A 66 -10.14 -12.19 -8.99
CA LEU A 66 -11.52 -12.30 -8.51
C LEU A 66 -12.51 -12.55 -9.65
N ALA A 67 -12.34 -11.86 -10.78
CA ALA A 67 -13.16 -12.07 -11.97
C ALA A 67 -13.00 -13.50 -12.50
N LEU A 68 -11.76 -13.98 -12.61
CA LEU A 68 -11.49 -15.34 -13.08
C LEU A 68 -12.00 -16.41 -12.09
N ALA A 69 -11.88 -16.16 -10.78
CA ALA A 69 -12.44 -17.03 -9.75
C ALA A 69 -13.97 -17.15 -9.80
N GLN A 70 -14.65 -16.10 -10.28
CA GLN A 70 -16.11 -16.00 -10.39
C GLN A 70 -16.63 -16.31 -11.80
N ASP A 71 -15.77 -16.76 -12.72
CA ASP A 71 -16.10 -17.03 -14.12
C ASP A 71 -16.76 -15.82 -14.82
N ARG A 72 -16.25 -14.61 -14.51
CA ARG A 72 -16.69 -13.35 -15.11
C ARG A 72 -15.69 -12.88 -16.15
N VAL A 73 -16.21 -12.38 -17.27
CA VAL A 73 -15.42 -11.63 -18.26
C VAL A 73 -14.95 -10.32 -17.63
N ILE A 74 -13.67 -10.00 -17.82
CA ILE A 74 -13.06 -8.77 -17.31
C ILE A 74 -13.28 -7.65 -18.34
N ASP A 75 -14.05 -6.62 -17.99
CA ASP A 75 -14.36 -5.44 -18.85
C ASP A 75 -13.29 -4.30 -18.81
N GLU A 76 -12.07 -4.59 -18.33
CA GLU A 76 -11.01 -3.58 -18.06
C GLU A 76 -9.87 -3.62 -19.13
N PRO A 77 -8.84 -2.74 -19.16
CA PRO A 77 -8.11 -2.27 -20.37
C PRO A 77 -7.22 -3.30 -21.08
N TRP A 78 -7.31 -4.57 -20.69
CA TRP A 78 -6.63 -5.74 -21.26
C TRP A 78 -7.30 -6.24 -22.55
N SER A 79 -8.53 -5.78 -22.87
CA SER A 79 -9.25 -6.16 -24.08
C SER A 79 -8.71 -5.40 -25.29
N PHE A 80 -7.60 -5.88 -25.85
CA PHE A 80 -7.10 -5.35 -27.13
C PHE A 80 -7.80 -5.96 -28.35
N GLU A 81 -8.64 -6.99 -28.21
CA GLU A 81 -9.26 -7.67 -29.35
C GLU A 81 -10.72 -8.09 -29.06
N GLU A 82 -11.54 -8.10 -30.11
CA GLU A 82 -12.97 -8.50 -30.11
C GLU A 82 -13.19 -10.00 -29.81
N GLU A 83 -12.12 -10.78 -29.68
CA GLU A 83 -12.17 -12.20 -29.33
C GLU A 83 -11.75 -12.41 -27.86
N PRO A 84 -12.44 -13.31 -27.12
CA PRO A 84 -12.03 -13.65 -25.77
C PRO A 84 -10.59 -14.18 -25.78
N PRO A 85 -9.75 -13.81 -24.79
CA PRO A 85 -8.37 -14.25 -24.76
C PRO A 85 -8.31 -15.79 -24.71
N ILE A 86 -7.53 -16.38 -25.63
CA ILE A 86 -7.28 -17.83 -25.70
C ILE A 86 -6.66 -18.35 -24.40
N ASP A 87 -5.98 -17.47 -23.64
CA ASP A 87 -5.41 -17.76 -22.34
C ASP A 87 -6.19 -17.06 -21.20
N PRO A 88 -6.92 -17.81 -20.34
CA PRO A 88 -7.66 -17.24 -19.22
C PRO A 88 -6.77 -16.53 -18.18
N LEU A 89 -5.46 -16.81 -18.17
CA LEU A 89 -4.48 -16.18 -17.26
C LEU A 89 -3.80 -14.95 -17.85
N ALA A 90 -4.11 -14.55 -19.09
CA ALA A 90 -3.45 -13.44 -19.78
C ALA A 90 -3.51 -12.13 -18.96
N GLY A 91 -4.69 -11.79 -18.42
CA GLY A 91 -4.85 -10.58 -17.59
C GLY A 91 -4.02 -10.62 -16.30
N ILE A 92 -3.89 -11.80 -15.69
CA ILE A 92 -3.05 -11.95 -14.49
C ILE A 92 -1.56 -11.82 -14.84
N ARG A 93 -1.12 -12.44 -15.93
CA ARG A 93 0.29 -12.35 -16.39
C ARG A 93 0.68 -10.93 -16.82
N PHE A 94 -0.25 -10.16 -17.38
CA PHE A 94 -0.03 -8.77 -17.75
C PHE A 94 0.46 -7.94 -16.57
N VAL A 95 -0.08 -8.14 -15.37
CA VAL A 95 0.34 -7.37 -14.18
C VAL A 95 1.82 -7.63 -13.82
N PHE A 96 2.35 -8.80 -14.13
CA PHE A 96 3.73 -9.19 -13.83
C PHE A 96 4.71 -8.89 -14.97
N HIS A 97 4.23 -8.90 -16.22
CA HIS A 97 5.07 -8.87 -17.43
C HIS A 97 4.40 -8.12 -18.60
N ALA A 98 3.89 -6.90 -18.39
CA ALA A 98 3.45 -6.05 -19.51
C ALA A 98 4.64 -5.40 -20.26
N GLN A 99 5.86 -5.52 -19.74
CA GLN A 99 7.07 -4.80 -20.22
C GLN A 99 6.87 -3.29 -20.19
N THR A 100 6.06 -2.81 -19.26
CA THR A 100 5.74 -1.39 -19.10
C THR A 100 6.31 -0.85 -17.80
N GLU A 101 6.33 0.47 -17.67
CA GLU A 101 6.66 1.16 -16.41
C GLU A 101 5.67 0.84 -15.28
N CYS A 102 4.55 0.22 -15.62
CA CYS A 102 3.47 -0.12 -14.71
C CYS A 102 3.55 -1.56 -14.18
N ASP A 103 4.58 -2.35 -14.48
CA ASP A 103 4.64 -3.75 -14.04
C ASP A 103 4.89 -3.88 -12.52
N LEU A 104 4.46 -5.00 -11.93
CA LEU A 104 4.96 -5.39 -10.61
C LEU A 104 6.45 -5.79 -10.73
N PRO A 105 7.35 -5.16 -9.96
CA PRO A 105 8.76 -5.51 -10.03
C PRO A 105 9.03 -6.93 -9.50
N PRO A 106 9.97 -7.70 -10.05
CA PRO A 106 10.34 -9.00 -9.51
C PRO A 106 10.81 -9.01 -8.05
N THR A 107 11.29 -7.87 -7.56
CA THR A 107 11.82 -7.70 -6.20
C THR A 107 11.43 -6.33 -5.67
N ILE A 108 11.02 -6.23 -4.41
CA ILE A 108 10.59 -4.95 -3.81
C ILE A 108 11.73 -3.93 -3.75
N GLU A 109 12.97 -4.39 -3.73
CA GLU A 109 14.19 -3.57 -3.71
C GLU A 109 14.34 -2.71 -4.97
N GLN A 110 13.67 -3.06 -6.09
CA GLN A 110 13.58 -2.19 -7.27
C GLN A 110 12.77 -0.91 -6.98
N TYR A 111 11.87 -0.94 -6.00
CA TYR A 111 11.25 0.25 -5.41
C TYR A 111 12.07 0.75 -4.22
N LYS A 112 13.32 1.13 -4.49
CA LYS A 112 14.31 1.49 -3.47
C LYS A 112 13.79 2.57 -2.51
N GLU A 113 13.29 3.70 -3.03
CA GLU A 113 12.84 4.81 -2.20
C GLU A 113 11.62 4.43 -1.34
N LEU A 114 10.69 3.64 -1.87
CA LEU A 114 9.57 3.08 -1.11
C LEU A 114 10.05 2.13 -0.01
N HIS A 115 10.97 1.21 -0.34
CA HIS A 115 11.48 0.22 0.60
C HIS A 115 12.20 0.90 1.78
N GLU A 116 13.05 1.89 1.51
CA GLU A 116 13.72 2.70 2.52
C GLU A 116 12.73 3.48 3.42
N LEU A 117 11.68 4.05 2.83
CA LEU A 117 10.65 4.77 3.62
C LEU A 117 9.76 3.83 4.44
N ALA A 118 9.44 2.64 3.94
CA ALA A 118 8.67 1.64 4.69
C ALA A 118 9.41 1.23 5.97
N MET A 119 10.73 0.99 5.88
CA MET A 119 11.58 0.61 7.01
C MET A 119 11.70 1.69 8.09
N THR A 120 11.36 2.94 7.78
CA THR A 120 11.45 4.08 8.71
C THR A 120 10.08 4.63 9.10
N TYR A 121 8.99 3.96 8.72
CA TYR A 121 7.62 4.42 8.91
C TYR A 121 7.27 4.64 10.38
N SER A 122 7.48 3.65 11.27
CA SER A 122 7.15 3.79 12.68
C SER A 122 7.96 4.86 13.39
N GLN A 123 9.24 5.04 13.03
CA GLN A 123 10.08 6.10 13.57
C GLN A 123 9.51 7.48 13.21
N PHE A 124 9.09 7.63 11.95
CA PHE A 124 8.43 8.85 11.49
C PHE A 124 7.08 9.10 12.19
N GLN A 125 6.24 8.06 12.33
CA GLN A 125 4.96 8.22 13.04
C GLN A 125 5.16 8.56 14.51
N LYS A 126 6.17 7.98 15.17
CA LYS A 126 6.53 8.33 16.55
C LYS A 126 6.98 9.79 16.67
N ALA A 127 7.88 10.26 15.80
CA ALA A 127 8.33 11.65 15.78
C ALA A 127 7.16 12.63 15.54
N ARG A 128 6.29 12.31 14.57
CA ARG A 128 5.08 13.09 14.29
C ARG A 128 4.13 13.12 15.49
N ARG A 129 3.92 11.99 16.16
CA ARG A 129 3.09 11.92 17.38
C ARG A 129 3.66 12.81 18.48
N GLN A 130 4.97 12.78 18.72
CA GLN A 130 5.60 13.64 19.72
C GLN A 130 5.39 15.14 19.42
N LEU A 131 5.51 15.54 18.15
CA LEU A 131 5.25 16.92 17.71
C LEU A 131 3.77 17.32 17.87
N VAL A 132 2.84 16.45 17.46
CA VAL A 132 1.40 16.72 17.52
C VAL A 132 0.87 16.66 18.96
N GLN A 133 1.42 15.81 19.83
CA GLN A 133 1.07 15.73 21.25
C GLN A 133 1.41 17.02 22.00
N GLY A 134 2.38 17.81 21.53
CA GLY A 134 2.64 19.16 22.03
C GLY A 134 1.57 20.20 21.63
N VAL A 135 0.73 19.91 20.64
CA VAL A 135 -0.18 20.89 19.99
C VAL A 135 -1.67 20.50 20.11
N THR A 136 -2.03 19.21 20.12
CA THR A 136 -3.42 18.75 20.23
C THR A 136 -3.55 17.55 21.15
N SER A 137 -4.31 17.72 22.24
CA SER A 137 -4.62 16.67 23.21
C SER A 137 -5.81 15.81 22.74
N SER A 138 -5.83 15.35 21.49
CA SER A 138 -6.97 14.61 20.92
C SER A 138 -6.55 13.50 19.96
N TYR A 139 -7.36 12.44 19.92
CA TYR A 139 -7.19 11.27 19.08
C TYR A 139 -8.17 11.30 17.90
N PRO A 140 -7.72 11.16 16.65
CA PRO A 140 -8.61 11.02 15.50
C PRO A 140 -9.19 9.61 15.44
N GLU A 141 -10.51 9.48 15.49
CA GLU A 141 -11.26 8.24 15.31
C GLU A 141 -12.18 8.39 14.09
N LEU A 142 -12.17 7.40 13.20
CA LEU A 142 -13.18 7.34 12.15
C LEU A 142 -14.47 6.75 12.73
N THR A 143 -15.58 7.46 12.58
CA THR A 143 -16.90 6.92 12.91
C THR A 143 -17.31 5.85 11.91
N ASP A 144 -18.36 5.07 12.22
CA ASP A 144 -18.94 4.06 11.32
C ASP A 144 -19.42 4.66 9.97
N ARG A 145 -19.53 5.99 9.88
CA ARG A 145 -19.89 6.75 8.67
C ARG A 145 -18.68 7.26 7.90
N GLY A 146 -17.46 6.97 8.35
CA GLY A 146 -16.22 7.44 7.73
C GLY A 146 -15.84 8.89 8.08
N GLU A 147 -16.48 9.50 9.08
CA GLU A 147 -16.16 10.87 9.50
C GLU A 147 -15.04 10.88 10.54
N LEU A 148 -14.09 11.82 10.43
CA LEU A 148 -12.99 11.97 11.37
C LEU A 148 -13.46 12.73 12.63
N LYS A 149 -13.64 12.02 13.73
CA LYS A 149 -13.97 12.57 15.05
C LYS A 149 -12.72 12.70 15.91
N LEU A 150 -12.46 13.89 16.45
CA LEU A 150 -11.37 14.10 17.39
C LEU A 150 -11.87 13.87 18.82
N ILE A 151 -11.39 12.83 19.49
CA ILE A 151 -11.68 12.54 20.90
C ILE A 151 -10.62 13.19 21.79
N PRO A 152 -10.98 14.11 22.70
CA PRO A 152 -10.03 14.66 23.66
C PRO A 152 -9.42 13.58 24.56
N LYS A 153 -8.11 13.65 24.84
CA LYS A 153 -7.41 12.75 25.77
C LYS A 153 -8.05 12.76 27.16
N ARG A 154 -8.57 13.93 27.60
CA ARG A 154 -9.23 14.11 28.89
C ARG A 154 -10.55 13.33 29.03
N SER A 155 -11.16 12.91 27.93
CA SER A 155 -12.40 12.12 27.97
C SER A 155 -12.17 10.60 27.95
N LEU A 156 -10.91 10.15 27.91
CA LEU A 156 -10.56 8.73 27.95
C LEU A 156 -10.05 8.35 29.34
N THR A 157 -10.42 7.16 29.81
CA THR A 157 -9.78 6.56 30.98
C THR A 157 -8.34 6.17 30.64
N LEU A 158 -7.46 6.10 31.64
CA LEU A 158 -6.07 5.65 31.46
C LEU A 158 -5.99 4.28 30.76
N ALA A 159 -6.90 3.36 31.11
CA ALA A 159 -6.97 2.04 30.48
C ALA A 159 -7.39 2.11 29.00
N ALA A 160 -8.42 2.89 28.66
CA ALA A 160 -8.84 3.07 27.27
C ALA A 160 -7.77 3.78 26.44
N TRP A 161 -7.02 4.69 27.06
CA TRP A 161 -5.88 5.36 26.44
C TRP A 161 -4.73 4.39 26.14
N ALA A 162 -4.30 3.59 27.12
CA ALA A 162 -3.24 2.61 26.94
C ALA A 162 -3.60 1.56 25.87
N GLN A 163 -4.86 1.12 25.83
CA GLN A 163 -5.33 0.18 24.81
C GLN A 163 -5.28 0.77 23.40
N LYS A 164 -5.69 2.04 23.22
CA LYS A 164 -5.62 2.72 21.92
C LYS A 164 -4.18 2.92 21.46
N GLU A 165 -3.26 3.28 22.36
CA GLU A 165 -1.84 3.38 22.00
C GLU A 165 -1.26 2.05 21.58
N TYR A 166 -1.57 0.97 22.31
CA TYR A 166 -1.13 -0.38 21.96
C TYR A 166 -1.65 -0.84 20.59
N GLN A 167 -2.94 -0.63 20.30
CA GLN A 167 -3.52 -0.96 18.99
C GLN A 167 -2.86 -0.17 17.85
N GLN A 168 -2.58 1.11 18.08
CA GLN A 168 -1.90 1.95 17.11
C GLN A 168 -0.45 1.50 16.88
N GLU A 169 0.26 1.07 17.93
CA GLU A 169 1.61 0.51 17.79
C GLU A 169 1.64 -0.78 16.99
N ILE A 170 0.67 -1.67 17.20
CA ILE A 170 0.52 -2.87 16.36
C ILE A 170 0.28 -2.46 14.90
N ALA A 171 -0.64 -1.52 14.65
CA ALA A 171 -0.91 -1.07 13.29
C ALA A 171 0.32 -0.41 12.63
N ASP A 172 1.14 0.32 13.39
CA ASP A 172 2.39 0.89 12.87
C ASP A 172 3.40 -0.23 12.52
N ILE A 173 3.49 -1.27 13.35
CA ILE A 173 4.33 -2.46 13.08
C ILE A 173 3.86 -3.18 11.81
N ASP A 174 2.55 -3.37 11.64
CA ASP A 174 2.00 -4.02 10.45
C ASP A 174 2.39 -3.26 9.17
N VAL A 175 2.49 -1.93 9.22
CA VAL A 175 2.95 -1.11 8.10
C VAL A 175 4.46 -1.20 7.88
N ASP A 176 5.28 -1.20 8.94
CA ASP A 176 6.74 -1.37 8.83
C ASP A 176 7.11 -2.65 8.07
N TYR A 177 6.37 -3.74 8.32
CA TYR A 177 6.63 -5.05 7.74
C TYR A 177 5.72 -5.38 6.54
N CYS A 178 4.88 -4.46 6.06
CA CYS A 178 3.88 -4.75 5.03
C CYS A 178 4.47 -5.21 3.69
N LEU A 179 5.73 -4.84 3.42
CA LEU A 179 6.46 -5.22 2.21
C LEU A 179 7.34 -6.47 2.37
N GLY A 180 7.50 -6.99 3.60
CA GLY A 180 8.42 -8.10 3.88
C GLY A 180 8.08 -9.40 3.16
N GLY A 181 6.79 -9.64 2.89
CA GLY A 181 6.33 -10.82 2.14
C GLY A 181 6.30 -10.66 0.63
N TYR A 182 6.64 -9.49 0.08
CA TYR A 182 6.46 -9.19 -1.35
C TYR A 182 7.25 -10.13 -2.27
N ASN A 183 8.54 -10.34 -2.01
CA ASN A 183 9.38 -11.17 -2.87
C ASN A 183 8.88 -12.63 -2.91
N GLN A 184 8.44 -13.15 -1.77
CA GLN A 184 7.85 -14.48 -1.69
C GLN A 184 6.49 -14.53 -2.41
N PHE A 185 5.66 -13.50 -2.25
CA PHE A 185 4.40 -13.36 -2.96
C PHE A 185 4.60 -13.39 -4.49
N TYR A 186 5.56 -12.63 -5.00
CA TYR A 186 5.87 -12.57 -6.42
C TYR A 186 6.28 -13.95 -6.93
N GLN A 187 7.25 -14.59 -6.26
CA GLN A 187 7.74 -15.91 -6.66
C GLN A 187 6.65 -16.99 -6.63
N GLN A 188 5.82 -17.01 -5.59
CA GLN A 188 4.72 -17.98 -5.50
C GLN A 188 3.66 -17.73 -6.58
N SER A 189 3.31 -16.48 -6.85
CA SER A 189 2.37 -16.12 -7.91
C SER A 189 2.88 -16.57 -9.28
N MET A 190 4.15 -16.30 -9.58
CA MET A 190 4.77 -16.74 -10.84
C MET A 190 4.85 -18.26 -10.97
N THR A 191 5.17 -18.96 -9.88
CA THR A 191 5.18 -20.43 -9.87
C THR A 191 3.80 -20.99 -10.17
N LEU A 192 2.74 -20.41 -9.56
CA LEU A 192 1.36 -20.81 -9.81
C LEU A 192 0.93 -20.58 -11.27
N LEU A 193 1.35 -19.45 -11.86
CA LEU A 193 1.06 -19.09 -13.26
C LEU A 193 1.78 -19.97 -14.29
N GLN A 194 2.91 -20.57 -13.90
CA GLN A 194 3.70 -21.49 -14.72
C GLN A 194 3.23 -22.94 -14.59
N ALA A 195 2.79 -23.35 -13.40
CA ALA A 195 2.47 -24.75 -13.10
C ALA A 195 1.04 -25.16 -13.49
N ASN A 196 0.08 -24.21 -13.52
CA ASN A 196 -1.33 -24.52 -13.70
C ASN A 196 -1.88 -23.93 -15.00
N THR A 197 -2.64 -24.75 -15.73
CA THR A 197 -3.46 -24.32 -16.87
C THR A 197 -4.91 -24.00 -16.46
N ASP A 198 -5.32 -24.42 -15.26
CA ASP A 198 -6.62 -24.08 -14.67
C ASP A 198 -6.58 -22.64 -14.13
N GLY A 199 -7.19 -21.73 -14.88
CA GLY A 199 -7.25 -20.31 -14.56
C GLY A 199 -7.93 -20.04 -13.21
N GLN A 200 -9.06 -20.69 -12.94
CA GLN A 200 -9.87 -20.45 -11.75
C GLN A 200 -9.13 -20.86 -10.47
N ARG A 201 -8.55 -22.07 -10.47
CA ARG A 201 -7.78 -22.58 -9.33
C ARG A 201 -6.53 -21.75 -9.06
N THR A 202 -5.87 -21.29 -10.12
CA THR A 202 -4.69 -20.43 -10.04
C THR A 202 -5.05 -19.08 -9.42
N ALA A 203 -6.11 -18.45 -9.90
CA ALA A 203 -6.60 -17.18 -9.36
C ALA A 203 -6.99 -17.28 -7.88
N LEU A 204 -7.72 -18.32 -7.47
CA LEU A 204 -8.05 -18.56 -6.06
C LEU A 204 -6.78 -18.72 -5.20
N SER A 205 -5.76 -19.41 -5.72
CA SER A 205 -4.50 -19.60 -5.01
C SER A 205 -3.74 -18.29 -4.83
N ILE A 206 -3.71 -17.43 -5.85
CA ILE A 206 -3.08 -16.10 -5.77
C ILE A 206 -3.86 -15.20 -4.80
N LEU A 207 -5.20 -15.23 -4.82
CA LEU A 207 -6.02 -14.46 -3.88
C LEU A 207 -5.73 -14.82 -2.42
N GLN A 208 -5.45 -16.09 -2.11
CA GLN A 208 -5.08 -16.52 -0.75
C GLN A 208 -3.75 -15.93 -0.27
N LEU A 209 -2.90 -15.44 -1.18
CA LEU A 209 -1.65 -14.76 -0.83
C LEU A 209 -1.87 -13.28 -0.45
N ILE A 210 -3.06 -12.71 -0.73
CA ILE A 210 -3.38 -11.29 -0.49
C ILE A 210 -4.44 -11.17 0.61
N LYS A 211 -4.12 -10.43 1.68
CA LYS A 211 -5.07 -10.07 2.74
C LYS A 211 -5.65 -8.68 2.48
N LEU A 212 -6.98 -8.57 2.49
CA LEU A 212 -7.72 -7.31 2.30
C LEU A 212 -7.97 -6.52 3.58
N HIS A 213 -8.04 -7.20 4.73
CA HIS A 213 -8.39 -6.62 6.03
C HIS A 213 -7.22 -6.74 7.02
#